data_AF-X7YLE7-F1
#
_entry.id   AF-X7YLE7-F1
#
_cell.length_a   1.000
_cell.length_b   1.000
_cell.length_c   1.000
_cell.angle_alpha   90.00
_cell.angle_beta   90.00
_cell.angle_gamma   90.00
#
_symmetry.space_group_name_H-M   'P 1'
#
loop_
_entity.id
_entity.type
_entity.pdbx_description
1 polymer ?
#
loop_
_entity_poly.entity_id
_entity_poly.type
_entity_poly.pdbx_seq_one_letter_code
_entity_poly.pdbx_strand_id
1 'polypeptide(L)' 'MILNRMQVYRDQTAPLLEYYQHEHELKTVDAVGTVDEVFARALRALGK' A
#
# COMPACT_ATOMS: atom_id res chain seq x y z
N MET A 1 16.66 7.89 -14.12
CA MET A 1 15.95 6.74 -14.72
C MET A 1 15.12 6.06 -13.63
N ILE A 2 13.80 5.92 -13.80
CA ILE A 2 12.88 5.40 -12.76
C ILE A 2 13.03 3.89 -12.51
N LEU A 3 13.62 3.16 -13.45
CA LEU A 3 13.75 1.69 -13.42
C LEU A 3 14.47 1.17 -12.17
N ASN A 4 15.56 1.81 -11.75
CA ASN A 4 16.29 1.41 -10.55
C ASN A 4 15.43 1.53 -9.28
N ARG A 5 14.61 2.57 -9.16
CA ARG A 5 13.69 2.74 -8.02
C ARG A 5 12.61 1.66 -8.00
N MET A 6 12.08 1.31 -9.16
CA MET A 6 11.07 0.24 -9.28
C MET A 6 11.66 -1.13 -8.97
N GLN A 7 12.92 -1.38 -9.34
CA GLN A 7 13.62 -2.61 -8.99
C GLN A 7 13.86 -2.71 -7.48
N VAL A 8 14.39 -1.67 -6.84
CA VAL A 8 14.58 -1.65 -5.38
C VAL A 8 13.25 -1.85 -4.63
N TYR A 9 12.16 -1.21 -5.08
CA TYR A 9 10.85 -1.44 -4.49
C TYR A 9 10.43 -2.91 -4.58
N ARG A 10 10.54 -3.52 -5.77
CA ARG A 10 10.17 -4.94 -5.97
C ARG A 10 11.02 -5.89 -5.12
N ASP A 11 12.31 -5.64 -5.04
CA ASP A 11 13.25 -6.59 -4.42
C ASP A 11 13.32 -6.43 -2.89
N GLN A 12 13.08 -5.23 -2.36
CA GLN A 12 13.32 -4.93 -0.93
C GLN A 12 12.11 -4.40 -0.18
N THR A 13 11.16 -3.72 -0.85
CA THR A 13 10.01 -3.10 -0.18
C THR A 13 8.75 -3.95 -0.30
N ALA A 14 8.46 -4.47 -1.49
CA ALA A 14 7.28 -5.29 -1.74
C ALA A 14 7.21 -6.57 -0.88
N PRO A 15 8.32 -7.30 -0.61
CA PRO A 15 8.27 -8.50 0.24
C PRO A 15 7.84 -8.22 1.69
N LEU A 16 7.99 -6.98 2.19
CA LEU A 16 7.52 -6.61 3.53
C LEU A 16 6.00 -6.72 3.67
N LEU A 17 5.25 -6.64 2.56
CA LEU A 17 3.80 -6.84 2.59
C LEU A 17 3.43 -8.24 3.09
N GLU A 18 4.19 -9.27 2.71
CA GLU A 18 3.95 -10.65 3.15
C GLU A 18 4.08 -10.75 4.68
N TYR A 19 5.11 -10.12 5.26
CA TYR A 19 5.32 -10.06 6.71
C TYR A 19 4.09 -9.48 7.43
N TYR A 20 3.60 -8.31 7.00
CA TYR A 20 2.47 -7.64 7.65
C TYR A 20 1.11 -8.31 7.36
N GLN A 21 0.99 -9.07 6.27
CA GLN A 21 -0.21 -9.89 5.99
C GLN A 21 -0.41 -10.97 7.06
N HIS A 22 0.68 -11.60 7.50
CA HIS A 22 0.63 -12.65 8.51
C HIS A 22 0.24 -12.14 9.91
N GLU A 23 0.54 -10.88 10.23
CA GLU A 23 0.15 -10.26 11.50
C GLU A 23 -1.31 -9.75 11.52
N HIS A 24 -2.09 -9.95 10.45
CA HIS A 24 -3.46 -9.44 10.27
C HIS A 24 -3.62 -7.90 10.31
N GLU A 25 -2.52 -7.15 10.33
CA GLU A 25 -2.53 -5.68 10.40
C GLU A 25 -2.53 -5.00 9.01
N LEU A 26 -2.19 -5.72 7.93
CA LEU A 26 -2.17 -5.12 6.60
C LEU A 26 -3.59 -4.76 6.11
N LYS A 27 -3.80 -3.46 5.83
CA LYS A 27 -4.99 -2.95 5.12
C LYS A 27 -4.58 -2.46 3.73
N THR A 28 -5.23 -3.00 2.69
CA THR A 28 -5.01 -2.58 1.30
C THR A 28 -6.04 -1.55 0.87
N VAL A 29 -5.59 -0.46 0.25
CA VAL A 29 -6.46 0.62 -0.24
C VAL A 29 -6.14 0.90 -1.71
N ASP A 30 -7.18 1.00 -2.53
CA ASP A 30 -7.03 1.43 -3.93
C ASP A 30 -6.68 2.92 -4.00
N ALA A 31 -5.48 3.21 -4.49
CA ALA A 31 -4.91 4.55 -4.61
C ALA A 31 -5.22 5.25 -5.95
N VAL A 32 -6.05 4.65 -6.82
CA VAL A 32 -6.47 5.27 -8.09
C VAL A 32 -7.70 6.15 -7.87
N GLY A 33 -7.58 7.44 -8.18
CA GLY A 33 -8.68 8.42 -8.07
C GLY A 33 -8.18 9.79 -7.63
N THR A 34 -9.13 10.62 -7.20
CA THR A 34 -8.84 11.90 -6.54
C THR A 34 -8.34 11.69 -5.11
N VAL A 35 -7.68 12.70 -4.55
CA VAL A 35 -7.18 12.66 -3.17
C VAL A 35 -8.31 12.40 -2.17
N ASP A 36 -9.47 13.06 -2.34
CA ASP A 36 -10.62 12.90 -1.44
C ASP A 36 -11.19 11.48 -1.49
N GLU A 37 -11.28 10.88 -2.68
CA GLU A 37 -11.75 9.50 -2.83
C GLU A 37 -10.80 8.50 -2.17
N VAL A 38 -9.49 8.64 -2.38
CA VAL A 38 -8.49 7.76 -1.79
C VAL A 38 -8.46 7.93 -0.26
N PHE A 39 -8.57 9.16 0.23
CA PHE A 39 -8.63 9.45 1.67
C PHE A 39 -9.87 8.83 2.33
N ALA A 40 -11.05 8.95 1.71
CA ALA A 40 -12.27 8.32 2.19
C ALA A 40 -12.15 6.78 2.25
N ARG A 41 -11.51 6.16 1.25
CA ARG A 41 -11.24 4.70 1.27
C ARG A 41 -10.28 4.31 2.39
N ALA A 42 -9.26 5.13 2.65
CA ALA A 42 -8.31 4.91 3.73
C ALA A 42 -8.98 4.96 5.11
N LEU A 43 -9.86 5.96 5.36
CA LEU A 43 -10.63 6.04 6.60
C LEU A 43 -11.52 4.81 6.80
N ARG A 44 -12.22 4.37 5.75
CA ARG A 44 -13.05 3.16 5.78
C ARG A 44 -12.24 1.91 6.14
N ALA A 45 -11.03 1.76 5.59
CA ALA A 45 -10.15 0.62 5.89
C ALA A 45 -9.67 0.59 7.36
N LEU A 46 -9.64 1.76 8.01
CA LEU A 46 -9.29 1.92 9.42
C LEU A 46 -10.52 1.87 10.37
N GLY A 47 -11.72 1.67 9.84
CA GLY A 47 -12.96 1.62 10.64
C GLY A 47 -13.43 2.97 11.17
N LYS A 48 -13.04 4.08 10.51
CA LYS A 48 -13.50 5.44 10.82
C LYS A 48 -14.66 5.88 9.93
#